data_AF-A0A960N244-F1
#
_entry.id   AF-A0A960N244-F1
#
_cell.length_a   1.000
_cell.length_b   1.000
_cell.length_c   1.000
_cell.angle_alpha   90.00
_cell.angle_beta   90.00
_cell.angle_gamma   90.00
#
_symmetry.space_group_name_H-M   'P 1'
#
loop_
_entity.id
_entity.type
_entity.pdbx_description
1 polymer ?
#
loop_
_entity_poly.entity_id
_entity_poly.type
_entity_poly.pdbx_seq_one_letter_code
_entity_poly.pdbx_strand_id
1 'polypeptide(L)'
;MEPGLNTRILRGAILPCWVVGVTLLGRGIPAAGEEDFAEPIRPFLQQYCVRCHGEEKTEGGTDLRGLTKEIDLLKHRDLWESAVAQVESGDM
;
A
#
# COMPACT_ATOMS: atom_id res chain seq x y z
N MET A 1 69.12 -1.41 34.63
CA MET A 1 67.88 -1.39 35.43
C MET A 1 66.76 -1.05 34.46
N GLU A 2 65.98 -2.07 34.10
CA GLU A 2 64.83 -2.14 33.18
C GLU A 2 63.72 -1.09 33.50
N PRO A 3 62.58 -0.99 32.77
CA PRO A 3 62.22 -1.43 31.40
C PRO A 3 61.47 -0.31 30.60
N GLY A 4 61.33 -0.37 29.27
CA GLY A 4 60.23 -1.08 28.60
C GLY A 4 59.16 -0.12 28.05
N LEU A 5 59.40 0.45 26.86
CA LEU A 5 58.36 1.16 26.10
C LEU A 5 57.62 0.13 25.24
N ASN A 6 56.59 -0.42 25.83
CA ASN A 6 55.62 -1.36 25.30
C ASN A 6 54.73 -0.67 24.26
N THR A 7 55.05 -0.89 22.98
CA THR A 7 54.22 -0.59 21.83
C THR A 7 52.93 -1.43 21.86
N ARG A 8 51.91 -0.94 22.56
CA ARG A 8 50.54 -1.42 22.45
C ARG A 8 49.83 -0.58 21.39
N ILE A 9 49.88 -1.06 20.16
CA ILE A 9 49.00 -0.60 19.08
C ILE A 9 47.56 -0.78 19.58
N LEU A 10 46.92 0.33 19.92
CA LEU A 10 45.49 0.39 20.20
C LEU A 10 44.76 -0.05 18.93
N ARG A 11 44.33 -1.32 18.90
CA ARG A 11 43.23 -1.82 18.08
C ARG A 11 41.94 -1.16 18.58
N GLY A 12 41.84 0.17 18.41
CA GLY A 12 40.63 0.94 18.65
C GLY A 12 39.65 0.60 17.55
N ALA A 13 38.54 -0.01 17.95
CA ALA A 13 37.50 -0.54 17.08
C ALA A 13 37.08 0.47 16.00
N ILE A 14 37.50 0.22 14.76
CA ILE A 14 36.77 0.67 13.58
C ILE A 14 35.47 -0.13 13.62
N LEU A 15 34.46 0.38 14.34
CA LEU A 15 33.10 -0.11 14.22
C LEU A 15 32.73 0.04 12.74
N PRO A 16 32.55 -1.05 11.98
CA PRO A 16 32.27 -0.91 10.56
C PRO A 16 30.96 -0.15 10.41
N CYS A 17 30.99 0.92 9.63
CA CYS A 17 29.87 1.78 9.21
C CYS A 17 28.74 1.01 8.48
N TRP A 18 28.71 -0.31 8.60
CA TRP A 18 27.74 -1.22 8.01
C TRP A 18 26.63 -1.56 9.00
N VAL A 19 26.87 -1.53 10.32
CA VAL A 19 25.86 -1.96 11.31
C VAL A 19 24.74 -0.91 11.50
N VAL A 20 25.04 0.37 11.34
CA VAL A 20 24.04 1.46 11.46
C VAL A 20 23.21 1.62 10.18
N GLY A 21 23.75 1.28 9.01
CA GLY A 21 23.01 1.36 7.74
C GLY A 21 21.91 0.30 7.60
N VAL A 22 22.11 -0.88 8.18
CA VAL A 22 21.18 -2.02 8.04
C VAL A 22 19.90 -1.85 8.88
N THR A 23 19.94 -1.13 10.00
CA THR A 23 18.77 -0.97 10.88
C THR A 23 17.75 0.06 10.36
N LEU A 24 18.16 1.02 9.52
CA LEU A 24 17.26 2.05 8.96
C LEU A 24 16.54 1.61 7.67
N LEU A 25 17.01 0.58 6.96
CA LEU A 25 16.35 0.05 5.76
C LEU A 25 15.33 -1.07 6.03
N GLY A 26 15.24 -1.57 7.27
CA GLY A 26 14.40 -2.73 7.61
C GLY A 26 12.91 -2.42 7.81
N ARG A 27 12.50 -1.15 7.82
CA ARG A 27 11.08 -0.78 7.96
C ARG A 27 10.45 -0.79 6.57
N GLY A 28 9.92 -1.95 6.16
CA GLY A 28 9.18 -2.09 4.92
C GLY A 28 7.96 -1.17 4.88
N ILE A 29 7.63 -0.67 3.69
CA ILE A 29 6.35 0.02 3.46
C ILE A 29 5.25 -1.04 3.62
N PRO A 30 4.22 -0.82 4.46
CA PRO A 30 3.09 -1.73 4.50
C PRO A 30 2.45 -1.76 3.11
N ALA A 31 2.38 -2.95 2.52
CA ALA A 31 1.64 -3.12 1.29
C ALA A 31 0.17 -2.86 1.60
N ALA A 32 -0.48 -2.01 0.81
CA ALA A 32 -1.92 -1.93 0.83
C ALA A 32 -2.46 -3.34 0.53
N GLY A 33 -3.36 -3.83 1.38
CA GLY A 33 -3.85 -5.19 1.32
C GLY A 33 -5.37 -5.29 1.42
N GLU A 34 -5.88 -6.51 1.45
CA GLU A 34 -7.32 -6.80 1.52
C GLU A 34 -8.01 -6.10 2.70
N GLU A 35 -7.31 -5.83 3.81
CA GLU A 35 -7.87 -5.07 4.95
C GLU A 35 -8.13 -3.59 4.59
N ASP A 36 -7.21 -2.95 3.84
CA ASP A 36 -7.38 -1.58 3.35
C ASP A 36 -8.52 -1.49 2.32
N PHE A 37 -8.82 -2.57 1.60
CA PHE A 37 -10.01 -2.64 0.76
C PHE A 37 -11.28 -2.90 1.58
N ALA A 38 -11.22 -3.83 2.54
CA ALA A 38 -12.40 -4.30 3.24
C ALA A 38 -13.00 -3.27 4.21
N GLU A 39 -12.16 -2.48 4.90
CA GLU A 39 -12.63 -1.59 5.96
C GLU A 39 -13.07 -0.20 5.48
N PRO A 40 -12.29 0.54 4.66
CA PRO A 40 -12.75 1.84 4.14
C PRO A 40 -13.36 1.77 2.73
N ILE A 41 -12.82 0.95 1.81
CA ILE A 41 -13.19 1.05 0.38
C ILE A 41 -14.51 0.32 0.10
N ARG A 42 -14.65 -0.92 0.56
CA ARG A 42 -15.86 -1.73 0.31
C ARG A 42 -17.13 -1.04 0.83
N PRO A 43 -17.19 -0.54 2.09
CA PRO A 43 -18.42 0.10 2.57
C PRO A 43 -18.75 1.38 1.79
N PHE A 44 -17.73 2.15 1.40
CA PHE A 44 -17.89 3.33 0.55
C PHE A 44 -18.53 2.98 -0.80
N LEU A 45 -17.95 2.01 -1.52
CA LEU A 45 -18.49 1.56 -2.81
C LEU A 45 -19.91 1.02 -2.67
N GLN A 46 -20.20 0.29 -1.59
CA GLN A 46 -21.55 -0.20 -1.32
C GLN A 46 -22.57 0.92 -1.13
N GLN A 47 -22.18 1.98 -0.41
CA GLN A 47 -23.07 3.10 -0.11
C GLN A 47 -23.35 3.99 -1.32
N TYR A 48 -22.33 4.27 -2.14
CA TYR A 48 -22.41 5.31 -3.17
C TYR A 48 -22.49 4.77 -4.61
N CYS A 49 -21.91 3.61 -4.88
CA CYS A 49 -21.80 3.08 -6.24
C CYS A 49 -22.76 1.89 -6.44
N VAL A 50 -22.66 0.85 -5.61
CA VAL A 50 -23.43 -0.40 -5.75
C VAL A 50 -24.93 -0.17 -5.53
N ARG A 51 -25.31 0.84 -4.75
CA ARG A 51 -26.72 1.21 -4.57
C ARG A 51 -27.45 1.47 -5.89
N CYS A 52 -26.79 2.05 -6.89
CA CYS A 52 -27.39 2.31 -8.22
C CYS A 52 -26.89 1.32 -9.29
N HIS A 53 -25.62 0.93 -9.20
CA HIS A 53 -24.97 0.00 -10.14
C HIS A 53 -24.91 -1.44 -9.61
N GLY A 54 -25.90 -1.87 -8.83
CA GLY A 54 -25.97 -3.22 -8.29
C GLY A 54 -27.39 -3.71 -8.00
N GLU A 55 -28.42 -2.91 -8.30
CA GLU A 55 -29.82 -3.34 -8.21
C GLU A 55 -30.24 -4.19 -9.41
N GLU A 56 -31.45 -4.74 -9.36
CA GLU A 56 -32.01 -5.60 -10.41
C GLU A 56 -32.12 -4.87 -11.77
N LYS A 57 -32.18 -3.54 -11.74
CA LYS A 57 -31.98 -2.65 -12.90
C LYS A 57 -30.80 -1.73 -12.61
N THR A 58 -29.66 -2.02 -13.23
CA THR A 58 -28.45 -1.21 -13.09
C THR A 58 -28.50 0.03 -13.97
N GLU A 59 -28.25 1.19 -13.36
CA GLU A 59 -28.03 2.43 -14.11
C GLU A 59 -26.73 2.32 -14.93
N GLY A 60 -26.69 2.94 -16.10
CA GLY A 60 -25.50 2.94 -16.97
C GLY A 60 -25.03 1.56 -17.45
N GLY A 61 -25.81 0.49 -17.28
CA GLY A 61 -25.48 -0.86 -17.72
C GLY A 61 -24.28 -1.51 -17.02
N THR A 62 -23.86 -0.97 -15.88
CA THR A 62 -22.70 -1.45 -15.11
C THR A 62 -23.16 -2.15 -13.84
N ASP A 63 -22.64 -3.36 -13.57
CA ASP A 63 -22.92 -4.12 -12.34
C ASP A 63 -21.63 -4.26 -11.49
N LEU A 64 -21.64 -3.64 -10.32
CA LEU A 64 -20.51 -3.59 -9.38
C LEU A 64 -20.63 -4.61 -8.24
N ARG A 65 -21.69 -5.44 -8.18
CA ARG A 65 -21.87 -6.41 -7.08
C ARG A 65 -20.74 -7.43 -6.97
N GLY A 66 -20.10 -7.74 -8.09
CA GLY A 66 -18.98 -8.69 -8.15
C GLY A 66 -17.67 -8.16 -7.55
N LEU A 67 -17.58 -6.86 -7.27
CA LEU A 67 -16.35 -6.21 -6.82
C LEU A 67 -16.23 -6.32 -5.29
N THR A 68 -15.81 -7.50 -4.86
CA THR A 68 -15.82 -7.90 -3.45
C THR A 68 -14.43 -8.07 -2.87
N LYS A 69 -13.36 -7.85 -3.63
CA LYS A 69 -11.99 -7.93 -3.14
C LYS A 69 -11.14 -6.86 -3.81
N GLU A 70 -10.02 -6.52 -3.18
CA GLU A 70 -9.04 -5.60 -3.76
C GLU A 70 -8.63 -6.03 -5.18
N ILE A 71 -8.41 -7.33 -5.37
CA ILE A 71 -7.98 -7.88 -6.67
C ILE A 71 -9.03 -7.68 -7.78
N ASP A 72 -10.31 -7.54 -7.43
CA ASP A 72 -11.36 -7.30 -8.41
C ASP A 72 -11.25 -5.86 -8.96
N LEU A 73 -10.83 -4.90 -8.13
CA LEU A 73 -10.54 -3.55 -8.62
C LEU A 73 -9.39 -3.54 -9.63
N LEU A 74 -8.31 -4.25 -9.28
CA LEU A 74 -7.10 -4.30 -10.10
C LEU A 74 -7.36 -4.98 -11.46
N LYS A 75 -8.22 -6.00 -11.50
CA LYS A 75 -8.62 -6.69 -12.73
C LYS A 75 -9.49 -5.83 -13.65
N HIS A 76 -10.21 -4.87 -13.09
CA HIS A 76 -11.16 -4.03 -13.80
C HIS A 76 -10.68 -2.57 -13.85
N ARG A 77 -9.38 -2.34 -14.05
CA ARG A 77 -8.77 -1.01 -14.06
C ARG A 77 -9.48 -0.02 -15.00
N ASP A 78 -9.75 -0.43 -16.24
CA ASP A 78 -10.38 0.44 -17.25
C ASP A 78 -11.78 0.93 -16.83
N LEU A 79 -12.52 0.08 -16.11
CA LEU A 79 -13.81 0.42 -15.53
C LEU A 79 -13.65 1.52 -14.47
N TRP A 80 -12.64 1.41 -13.62
CA TRP A 80 -12.39 2.38 -12.54
C TRP A 80 -11.84 3.70 -13.05
N GLU A 81 -11.00 3.69 -14.09
CA GLU A 81 -10.59 4.92 -14.78
C GLU A 81 -11.80 5.66 -15.36
N SER A 82 -12.73 4.91 -15.97
CA SER A 82 -13.98 5.48 -16.47
C SER A 82 -14.88 6.01 -15.35
N ALA A 83 -15.01 5.26 -14.25
CA ALA A 83 -15.80 5.67 -13.09
C ALA A 83 -15.27 6.95 -12.47
N VAL A 84 -13.94 7.10 -12.35
CA VAL A 84 -13.31 8.35 -11.88
C VAL A 84 -13.62 9.50 -12.83
N ALA A 85 -13.52 9.31 -14.15
CA ALA A 85 -13.82 10.35 -15.12
C ALA A 85 -15.28 10.84 -15.04
N GLN A 86 -16.25 9.92 -14.88
CA GLN A 86 -17.67 10.26 -14.70
C GLN A 86 -17.92 11.00 -13.38
N VAL A 87 -17.22 10.61 -12.31
CA VAL A 87 -17.31 11.29 -11.02
C VAL A 87 -16.75 12.71 -11.10
N GLU A 88 -15.64 12.90 -11.81
CA GLU A 88 -15.02 14.22 -12.02
C GLU A 88 -15.87 15.14 -12.92
N SER A 89 -16.59 14.59 -13.90
CA SER A 89 -17.50 15.37 -14.75
C SER A 89 -18.84 15.68 -14.07
N GLY A 90 -19.24 14.87 -13.09
CA GLY A 90 -20.53 14.98 -12.40
C GLY A 90 -21.70 14.32 -13.13
N ASP A 91 -21.43 13.49 -14.13
CA ASP A 91 -22.43 12.84 -15.00
C ASP A 91 -22.96 11.50 -14.46
N MET A 92 -22.60 11.16 -13.21
CA MET A 92 -22.87 9.87 -12.53
C MET A 92 -24.31 9.38 -12.73
#